data_AF-A0A8T4EZS8-F1
#
_entry.id   AF-A0A8T4EZS8-F1
#
_cell.length_a   1.000
_cell.length_b   1.000
_cell.length_c   1.000
_cell.angle_alpha   90.00
_cell.angle_beta   90.00
_cell.angle_gamma   90.00
#
_symmetry.space_group_name_H-M   'P 1'
#
loop_
_entity.id
_entity.type
_entity.pdbx_description
1 polymer ?
#
loop_
_entity_poly.entity_id
_entity_poly.type
_entity_poly.pdbx_seq_one_letter_code
_entity_poly.pdbx_strand_id
1 'polypeptide(L)' 'MLIDPDSPHGRIIVEFHAYRNRSTLSRMHLELTRERNERWYAYWVEQFTYLWEAAAKPELRRAPAEF' A
#
# COMPACT_ATOMS: atom_id res chain seq x y z
N MET A 1 -0.64 3.87 0.09
CA MET A 1 -1.97 4.33 0.50
C MET A 1 -2.82 4.51 -0.75
N LEU A 2 -4.07 4.06 -0.69
CA LEU A 2 -5.05 4.14 -1.78
C LEU A 2 -6.14 5.14 -1.38
N ILE A 3 -6.55 6.02 -2.29
CA ILE A 3 -7.64 6.98 -2.10
C ILE A 3 -8.62 6.85 -3.26
N ASP A 4 -9.88 6.56 -2.95
CA ASP A 4 -11.01 6.52 -3.88
C ASP A 4 -10.71 5.76 -5.21
N PRO A 5 -10.38 4.46 -5.14
CA PRO A 5 -9.86 3.70 -6.28
C PRO A 5 -10.87 3.50 -7.43
N ASP A 6 -12.17 3.51 -7.12
CA ASP A 6 -13.23 3.28 -8.10
C ASP A 6 -13.56 4.56 -8.90
N SER A 7 -13.03 5.70 -8.48
CA SER A 7 -13.21 6.99 -9.14
C SER A 7 -12.21 7.21 -10.28
N PRO A 8 -12.61 7.92 -11.36
CA PRO A 8 -11.67 8.41 -12.38
C PRO A 8 -10.54 9.27 -11.80
N HIS A 9 -10.76 9.88 -10.63
CA HIS A 9 -9.79 10.73 -9.93
C HIS A 9 -9.06 10.01 -8.78
N GLY A 10 -9.11 8.67 -8.75
CA GLY A 10 -8.43 7.89 -7.73
C GLY A 10 -6.92 8.16 -7.67
N ARG A 11 -6.36 8.08 -6.46
CA ARG A 11 -4.95 8.40 -6.19
C ARG A 11 -4.26 7.27 -5.44
N ILE A 12 -3.02 6.98 -5.81
CA ILE A 12 -2.14 6.10 -5.05
C ILE A 12 -0.93 6.90 -4.61
N ILE A 13 -0.62 6.80 -3.33
CA ILE A 13 0.60 7.34 -2.73
C ILE A 13 1.47 6.15 -2.34
N VAL A 14 2.62 6.01 -2.99
CA VAL A 14 3.63 5.00 -2.65
C VAL A 14 4.78 5.69 -1.93
N GLU A 15 5.01 5.34 -0.67
CA GLU A 15 6.12 5.87 0.12
C GLU A 15 7.34 4.95 -0.02
N PHE A 16 8.49 5.52 -0.38
CA PHE A 16 9.76 4.81 -0.47
C PHE A 16 10.69 5.25 0.65
N HIS A 17 11.19 4.29 1.43
CA HIS A 17 12.23 4.54 2.42
C HIS A 17 13.59 4.24 1.79
N ALA A 18 14.29 5.27 1.31
CA ALA A 18 15.62 5.09 0.75
C ALA A 18 16.63 4.68 1.85
N TYR A 19 17.44 3.67 1.55
CA TYR A 19 18.40 3.05 2.48
C TYR A 19 19.41 4.03 3.12
N ARG A 20 19.76 5.13 2.44
CA ARG A 20 20.67 6.17 2.94
C ARG A 20 19.97 7.47 3.39
N ASN A 21 18.64 7.48 3.49
CA ASN A 21 17.93 8.68 3.89
C ASN A 21 18.10 8.91 5.40
N ARG A 22 18.87 9.92 5.77
CA ARG A 22 19.14 10.30 7.17
C ARG A 22 18.05 11.18 7.78
N SER A 23 16.99 11.50 7.04
CA SER A 23 15.87 12.30 7.52
C SER A 23 14.57 11.49 7.45
N THR A 24 14.00 11.18 8.61
CA THR A 24 12.66 10.60 8.75
C THR A 24 11.54 11.62 8.49
N LEU A 25 11.88 12.92 8.42
CA LEU A 25 10.93 14.01 8.24
C LEU A 25 10.57 14.27 6.78
N SER A 26 11.41 13.85 5.83
CA SER A 26 11.07 13.88 4.40
C SER A 26 10.54 12.51 3.97
N ARG A 27 9.21 12.39 3.96
CA ARG A 27 8.53 11.24 3.33
C ARG A 27 8.67 11.35 1.82
N MET A 28 9.64 10.64 1.27
CA MET A 28 9.74 10.45 -0.17
C MET A 28 8.54 9.63 -0.62
N HIS A 29 7.69 10.23 -1.47
CA HIS A 29 6.54 9.56 -2.03
C HIS A 29 6.43 9.85 -3.52
N LEU A 30 5.88 8.88 -4.24
CA LEU A 30 5.43 9.04 -5.60
C LEU A 30 3.91 9.03 -5.62
N GLU A 31 3.33 10.00 -6.32
CA GLU A 31 1.89 10.05 -6.59
C GLU A 31 1.63 9.48 -7.99
N LEU A 32 0.80 8.45 -8.06
CA LEU A 32 0.32 7.88 -9.31
C LEU A 32 -1.17 8.21 -9.47
N THR A 33 -1.52 8.77 -10.61
CA THR A 33 -2.92 8.95 -11.04
C THR A 33 -3.22 7.98 -12.17
N ARG A 34 -4.48 7.53 -12.24
CA ARG A 34 -4.94 6.58 -13.26
C ARG A 34 -4.75 7.13 -14.68
N GLU A 35 -5.06 8.41 -14.88
CA GLU A 35 -4.96 9.10 -16.17
C GLU A 35 -3.53 9.15 -16.73
N ARG A 36 -2.52 9.35 -15.87
CA ARG A 36 -1.13 9.56 -16.31
C ARG A 36 -0.30 8.29 -16.33
N ASN A 37 -0.63 7.31 -15.49
CA ASN A 37 0.22 6.15 -15.23
C ASN A 37 -0.59 4.86 -15.07
N GLU A 38 -1.56 4.62 -15.95
CA GLU A 38 -2.55 3.53 -15.84
C GLU A 38 -1.94 2.16 -15.47
N ARG A 39 -0.91 1.71 -16.20
CA ARG A 39 -0.26 0.41 -15.95
C ARG A 39 0.30 0.30 -14.52
N TRP A 40 1.04 1.31 -14.07
CA TRP A 40 1.66 1.29 -12.75
C TRP A 40 0.65 1.57 -11.65
N TYR A 41 -0.37 2.37 -11.92
CA TYR A 41 -1.51 2.58 -11.04
C TYR A 41 -2.21 1.23 -10.77
N ALA A 42 -2.63 0.53 -11.83
CA ALA A 42 -3.32 -0.75 -11.73
C ALA A 42 -2.48 -1.81 -10.98
N TYR A 43 -1.19 -1.92 -11.32
CA TYR A 43 -0.27 -2.80 -10.61
C TYR A 43 -0.25 -2.53 -9.10
N TRP A 44 -0.11 -1.26 -8.69
CA TRP A 44 -0.05 -0.93 -7.27
C TRP A 44 -1.40 -1.06 -6.56
N VAL A 45 -2.55 -0.84 -7.24
CA VAL A 45 -3.87 -1.19 -6.69
C VAL A 45 -3.90 -2.67 -6.34
N GLU A 46 -3.53 -3.54 -7.27
CA GLU A 46 -3.52 -5.00 -7.05
C GLU A 46 -2.64 -5.40 -5.86
N GLN A 47 -1.43 -4.82 -5.76
CA GLN A 47 -0.53 -5.08 -4.63
C GLN A 47 -1.13 -4.64 -3.29
N PHE A 48 -1.79 -3.47 -3.24
CA PHE A 48 -2.44 -3.00 -2.01
C PHE A 48 -3.63 -3.88 -1.62
N THR A 49 -4.45 -4.28 -2.59
CA THR A 49 -5.58 -5.20 -2.35
C THR A 49 -5.08 -6.54 -1.80
N TYR A 50 -4.06 -7.12 -2.42
CA TYR A 50 -3.46 -8.37 -1.95
C TYR A 50 -2.93 -8.26 -0.51
N LEU A 51 -2.18 -7.19 -0.20
CA LEU A 51 -1.68 -6.95 1.16
C LEU A 51 -2.81 -6.80 2.18
N TRP A 52 -3.88 -6.09 1.82
CA TRP A 52 -5.04 -5.89 2.67
C TRP A 52 -5.74 -7.22 2.98
N GLU A 53 -6.01 -8.03 1.95
CA GLU A 53 -6.62 -9.35 2.11
C GLU A 53 -5.74 -10.31 2.92
N ALA A 54 -4.42 -10.28 2.72
CA ALA A 54 -3.48 -11.11 3.47
C ALA A 54 -3.46 -10.72 4.96
N ALA A 55 -3.51 -9.43 5.28
CA ALA A 55 -3.56 -8.94 6.66
C ALA A 55 -4.91 -9.24 7.33
N ALA A 56 -6.01 -9.29 6.56
CA ALA A 56 -7.35 -9.57 7.06
C ALA A 56 -7.57 -11.05 7.48
N LYS A 57 -6.62 -11.96 7.19
CA LYS A 57 -6.64 -13.35 7.66
C LYS A 57 -5.82 -13.47 8.95
N PRO A 58 -6.44 -13.44 10.16
CA PRO A 58 -5.71 -13.45 11.43
C PRO A 58 -5.32 -14.86 11.89
N GLU A 59 -5.60 -15.88 11.09
CA GLU A 59 -5.55 -17.28 11.47
C GLU A 59 -4.12 -17.83 11.47
N LEU A 60 -3.26 -17.36 12.37
CA LEU A 60 -2.22 -18.18 12.99
C LEU A 60 -1.51 -17.53 14.20
N ARG A 61 -2.18 -16.79 15.09
CA ARG A 61 -1.50 -16.36 16.33
C ARG A 61 -2.38 -16.24 17.56
N ARG A 62 -3.13 -17.29 17.89
CA ARG A 62 -3.40 -17.71 19.27
C ARG A 62 -3.60 -19.23 19.28
N ALA A 63 -2.53 -19.99 19.53
CA ALA A 63 -2.73 -21.29 20.15
C ALA A 63 -3.31 -21.02 21.56
N PRO A 64 -4.32 -21.77 22.02
CA PRO A 64 -4.80 -21.64 23.40
C PRO A 64 -3.65 -22.02 24.34
N ALA A 65 -3.46 -21.23 25.41
CA ALA A 65 -2.57 -21.61 26.48
C ALA A 65 -3.11 -22.89 27.12
N GLU A 66 -2.36 -23.99 26.97
CA GLU A 66 -2.63 -25.23 27.69
C GLU A 66 -2.34 -24.97 29.18
N PHE A 67 -3.35 -25.20 30.03
CA PHE A 67 -3.23 -25.24 31.49
C PHE A 67 -3.22 -26.70 31.95
#